data_AF-A0A1Y3EVN6-F1
#
_entry.id   AF-A0A1Y3EVN6-F1
#
_cell.length_a   1.000
_cell.length_b   1.000
_cell.length_c   1.000
_cell.angle_alpha   90.00
_cell.angle_beta   90.00
_cell.angle_gamma   90.00
#
_symmetry.space_group_name_H-M   'P 1'
#
loop_
_entity.id
_entity.type
_entity.pdbx_description
1 polymer ?
#
loop_
_entity_poly.entity_id
_entity_poly.type
_entity_poly.pdbx_seq_one_letter_code
_entity_poly.pdbx_strand_id
1 'polypeptide(L)'
;MKLPSNYPLNSTDVFLNVASGVPRDSFNFWIRKLAMRLQKHETNLLESLLLWQAEVDKILERMDVCPVCLSYTTSEGHLPSKKCYQCKHQFHGSCLQQWFQSTDRPSCPLCRELFVQK
;
A
#
# COMPACT_ATOMS: atom_id res chain seq x y z
N MET A 1 -8.16 -1.90 15.14
CA MET A 1 -7.61 -1.58 16.46
C MET A 1 -8.67 -1.85 17.53
N LYS A 2 -8.33 -2.57 18.60
CA LYS A 2 -9.25 -2.79 19.73
C LYS A 2 -8.59 -2.24 21.00
N LEU A 3 -9.17 -1.19 21.57
CA LEU A 3 -8.69 -0.60 22.82
C LEU A 3 -9.25 -1.37 24.03
N PRO A 4 -8.45 -1.62 25.08
CA PRO A 4 -8.97 -2.18 26.32
C PRO A 4 -9.86 -1.16 27.06
N SER A 5 -10.81 -1.65 27.85
CA SER A 5 -11.78 -0.82 28.58
C SER A 5 -11.13 0.14 29.59
N ASN A 6 -9.92 -0.18 30.04
CA ASN A 6 -9.13 0.62 30.97
C ASN A 6 -7.91 1.28 30.30
N TYR A 7 -7.96 1.51 28.98
CA TYR A 7 -6.99 2.38 28.32
C TYR A 7 -6.96 3.75 29.04
N PRO A 8 -5.78 4.30 29.36
CA PRO A 8 -4.46 3.90 28.85
C PRO A 8 -3.62 3.03 29.80
N LEU A 9 -4.21 2.47 30.86
CA LEU A 9 -3.46 1.72 31.90
C LEU A 9 -2.97 0.34 31.44
N ASN A 10 -3.63 -0.28 30.46
CA ASN A 10 -3.24 -1.58 29.89
C ASN A 10 -2.73 -1.43 28.45
N SER A 11 -1.81 -2.32 28.06
CA SER A 11 -1.29 -2.38 26.70
C SER A 11 -2.41 -2.59 25.68
N THR A 12 -2.37 -1.84 24.59
CA THR A 12 -3.31 -1.97 23.47
C THR A 12 -2.74 -2.92 22.41
N ASP A 13 -3.52 -3.93 22.02
CA ASP A 13 -3.21 -4.72 20.84
C ASP A 13 -3.67 -4.01 19.57
N VAL A 14 -2.70 -3.54 18.79
CA VAL A 14 -2.96 -2.86 17.52
C VAL A 14 -3.06 -3.89 16.40
N PHE A 15 -4.28 -4.32 16.11
CA PHE A 15 -4.60 -5.07 14.89
C PHE A 15 -5.08 -4.10 13.81
N LEU A 16 -4.32 -4.00 12.71
CA LEU A 16 -4.79 -3.46 11.44
C LEU A 16 -4.99 -4.64 10.49
N ASN A 17 -6.09 -4.65 9.74
CA ASN A 17 -6.20 -5.53 8.59
C ASN A 17 -5.06 -5.17 7.64
N VAL A 18 -4.36 -6.18 7.14
CA VAL A 18 -3.20 -6.03 6.25
C VAL A 18 -3.49 -4.92 5.25
N ALA A 19 -2.70 -3.85 5.27
CA ALA A 19 -2.79 -2.80 4.28
C ALA A 19 -2.38 -3.45 2.95
N SER A 20 -3.37 -3.79 2.12
CA SER A 20 -3.12 -4.45 0.86
C SER A 20 -2.19 -3.57 0.04
N GLY A 21 -0.95 -4.04 -0.13
CA GLY A 21 0.07 -3.35 -0.89
C GLY A 21 1.29 -2.80 -0.17
N VAL A 22 1.22 -2.60 1.13
CA VAL A 22 2.44 -2.21 1.85
C VAL A 22 3.31 -3.45 2.04
N PRO A 23 4.64 -3.39 1.76
CA PRO A 23 5.54 -4.49 2.10
C PRO A 23 5.35 -4.90 3.56
N ARG A 24 5.25 -6.21 3.83
CA ARG A 24 4.93 -6.73 5.16
C ARG A 24 5.86 -6.18 6.25
N ASP A 25 7.13 -5.99 5.93
CA ASP A 25 8.12 -5.44 6.88
C ASP A 25 7.83 -3.97 7.23
N SER A 26 7.49 -3.15 6.24
CA SER A 26 7.08 -1.76 6.45
C SER A 26 5.79 -1.69 7.28
N PHE A 27 4.82 -2.55 6.98
CA PHE A 27 3.57 -2.64 7.75
C PHE A 27 3.83 -3.05 9.20
N ASN A 28 4.61 -4.11 9.43
CA ASN A 28 4.99 -4.57 10.76
C ASN A 28 5.75 -3.49 11.56
N PHE A 29 6.64 -2.76 10.89
CA PHE A 29 7.37 -1.66 11.49
C PHE A 29 6.42 -0.55 11.98
N TRP A 30 5.41 -0.16 11.20
CA TRP A 30 4.45 0.87 11.63
C TRP A 30 3.56 0.42 12.78
N ILE A 31 3.09 -0.82 12.75
CA ILE A 31 2.30 -1.39 13.87
C ILE A 31 3.09 -1.31 15.16
N ARG A 32 4.37 -1.70 15.12
CA ARG A 32 5.27 -1.62 16.28
C ARG A 32 5.49 -0.19 16.73
N LYS A 33 5.78 0.73 15.81
CA LYS A 33 6.00 2.16 16.10
C LYS A 33 4.76 2.82 16.72
N LEU A 34 3.57 2.50 16.22
CA LEU A 34 2.30 2.97 16.78
C LEU A 34 2.04 2.37 18.17
N ALA A 35 2.23 1.06 18.34
CA ALA A 35 2.07 0.39 19.64
C ALA A 35 3.01 0.97 20.71
N MET A 36 4.27 1.24 20.36
CA MET A 36 5.25 1.86 21.27
C MET A 36 4.81 3.26 21.73
N ARG A 37 4.30 4.11 20.82
CA ARG A 37 3.81 5.46 21.17
C ARG A 37 2.61 5.39 22.12
N LEU A 38 1.68 4.48 21.85
CA LEU A 38 0.50 4.28 22.70
C LEU A 38 0.86 3.74 24.09
N GLN A 39 1.92 2.92 24.20
CA GLN A 39 2.39 2.38 25.48
C GLN A 39 3.20 3.37 26.30
N LYS A 40 4.02 4.21 25.66
CA LYS A 40 4.88 5.17 26.39
C LYS A 40 4.15 6.44 26.83
N HIS A 41 2.88 6.60 26.46
CA HIS A 41 2.10 7.84 26.68
C HIS A 41 2.81 9.11 26.17
N GLU A 42 3.74 8.99 25.21
CA GLU A 42 4.46 10.13 24.63
C GLU A 42 3.50 11.05 23.86
N THR A 43 2.37 10.52 23.40
CA THR A 43 1.33 11.22 22.62
C THR A 43 -0.04 10.66 22.95
N ASN A 44 -1.09 11.47 22.83
CA ASN A 44 -2.47 10.96 22.94
C ASN A 44 -2.85 10.11 21.70
N LEU A 45 -4.01 9.44 21.74
CA LEU A 45 -4.46 8.56 20.66
C LEU A 45 -4.56 9.30 19.31
N LEU A 46 -5.11 10.51 19.30
CA LEU A 46 -5.29 11.30 18.09
C LEU A 46 -3.94 11.67 17.47
N GLU A 47 -3.01 12.20 18.26
CA GLU A 47 -1.65 12.51 17.83
C GLU A 47 -0.92 11.26 17.29
N SER A 48 -1.06 10.13 17.98
CA SER A 48 -0.47 8.87 17.57
C SER A 48 -0.97 8.41 16.19
N LEU A 49 -2.27 8.59 15.93
CA LEU A 49 -2.90 8.27 14.65
C LEU A 49 -2.50 9.26 13.55
N LEU A 50 -2.42 10.56 13.84
CA LEU A 50 -1.96 11.58 12.89
C LEU A 50 -0.50 11.34 12.46
N LEU A 51 0.37 10.99 13.42
CA LEU A 51 1.77 10.62 13.11
C LEU A 51 1.88 9.33 12.31
N TRP A 52 0.94 8.39 12.50
CA TRP A 52 0.86 7.18 11.68
C TRP A 52 0.38 7.50 10.27
N GLN A 53 -0.68 8.31 10.13
CA GLN A 53 -1.20 8.77 8.84
C GLN A 53 -0.11 9.45 8.01
N ALA A 54 0.62 10.41 8.60
CA ALA A 54 1.70 11.11 7.90
C ALA A 54 2.85 10.19 7.45
N GLU A 55 3.07 9.05 8.11
CA GLU A 55 4.04 8.04 7.67
C GLU A 55 3.50 7.22 6.49
N VAL A 56 2.20 6.88 6.51
CA VAL A 56 1.51 6.20 5.41
C VAL A 56 1.51 7.08 4.15
N ASP A 57 1.17 8.36 4.29
CA ASP A 57 1.09 9.32 3.18
C ASP A 57 2.42 9.42 2.41
N LYS A 58 3.54 9.53 3.13
CA LYS A 58 4.90 9.58 2.55
C LYS A 58 5.25 8.37 1.69
N ILE A 59 4.58 7.24 1.90
CA ILE A 59 4.84 6.01 1.19
C ILE A 59 3.91 5.89 -0.01
N LEU A 60 2.65 6.32 0.14
CA LEU A 60 1.74 6.47 -0.98
C LEU A 60 2.28 7.47 -2.02
N GLU A 61 2.94 8.55 -1.59
CA GLU A 61 3.64 9.50 -2.48
C GLU A 61 4.74 8.86 -3.33
N ARG A 62 5.34 7.76 -2.87
CA ARG A 62 6.43 7.05 -3.57
C ARG A 62 5.94 5.88 -4.40
N MET A 63 4.65 5.56 -4.32
CA MET A 63 4.06 4.44 -5.03
C MET A 63 3.47 4.90 -6.35
N ASP A 64 3.78 4.15 -7.41
CA ASP A 64 3.15 4.38 -8.70
C ASP A 64 1.68 3.96 -8.65
N VAL A 65 0.78 4.85 -9.07
CA VAL A 65 -0.62 4.55 -9.36
C VAL A 65 -0.68 3.75 -10.67
N CYS A 66 -1.57 2.76 -10.77
CA CYS A 66 -1.77 2.05 -12.03
C CYS A 66 -2.27 3.03 -13.12
N PRO A 67 -1.54 3.23 -14.22
CA PRO A 67 -1.94 4.19 -15.26
C PRO A 67 -3.21 3.80 -16.03
N VAL A 68 -3.65 2.54 -15.93
CA VAL A 68 -4.82 2.03 -16.66
C VAL A 68 -6.12 2.34 -15.91
N CYS A 69 -6.15 2.13 -14.59
CA CYS A 69 -7.35 2.34 -13.78
C CYS A 69 -7.27 3.56 -12.85
N LEU A 70 -6.13 4.26 -12.82
CA LEU A 70 -5.87 5.42 -11.98
C LEU A 70 -6.06 5.15 -10.47
N SER A 71 -5.83 3.91 -10.04
CA SER A 71 -5.96 3.48 -8.65
C SER A 71 -4.65 2.88 -8.12
N TYR A 72 -4.42 3.04 -6.81
CA TYR A 72 -3.39 2.31 -6.08
C TYR A 72 -3.77 0.84 -5.90
N THR A 73 -5.05 0.50 -5.77
CA THR A 73 -5.49 -0.87 -5.46
C THR A 73 -6.61 -1.34 -6.39
N THR A 74 -6.69 -2.66 -6.61
CA THR A 74 -7.88 -3.30 -7.18
C THR A 74 -8.96 -3.48 -6.10
N SER A 75 -10.16 -3.90 -6.50
CA SER A 75 -11.25 -4.30 -5.57
C SER A 75 -10.83 -5.36 -4.55
N GLU A 76 -9.90 -6.24 -4.94
CA GLU A 76 -9.34 -7.30 -4.08
C GLU A 76 -8.13 -6.82 -3.27
N GLY A 77 -7.74 -5.54 -3.41
CA GLY A 77 -6.61 -4.94 -2.70
C GLY A 77 -5.25 -5.15 -3.36
N HIS A 78 -5.16 -5.67 -4.58
CA HIS A 78 -3.85 -5.89 -5.21
C HIS A 78 -3.21 -4.56 -5.65
N LEU A 79 -1.89 -4.45 -5.50
CA LEU A 79 -1.13 -3.30 -6.00
C LEU A 79 -0.62 -3.47 -7.43
N PRO A 80 -0.21 -2.35 -8.07
CA PRO A 80 0.58 -2.36 -9.28
C PRO A 80 1.92 -3.03 -8.99
N SER A 81 2.05 -4.27 -9.46
CA SER A 81 3.25 -5.10 -9.25
C SER A 81 3.94 -5.45 -10.55
N LYS A 82 3.22 -5.33 -11.68
CA LYS A 82 3.75 -5.67 -13.00
C LYS A 82 4.44 -4.47 -13.60
N LYS A 83 5.77 -4.46 -13.51
CA LYS A 83 6.62 -3.35 -13.96
C LYS A 83 7.03 -3.52 -15.40
N CYS A 84 6.84 -2.49 -16.22
CA CYS A 84 7.38 -2.47 -17.58
C CYS A 84 8.91 -2.33 -17.53
N TYR A 85 9.64 -3.18 -18.24
CA TYR A 85 11.10 -3.08 -18.29
C TYR A 85 11.58 -1.78 -18.98
N GLN A 86 10.84 -1.26 -19.96
CA GLN A 86 11.22 -0.08 -20.72
C GLN A 86 10.94 1.22 -19.95
N CYS A 87 9.66 1.49 -19.65
CA CYS A 87 9.26 2.77 -19.06
C CYS A 87 9.18 2.75 -17.53
N LYS A 88 9.45 1.60 -16.88
CA LYS A 88 9.47 1.41 -15.42
C LYS A 88 8.15 1.62 -14.67
N HIS A 89 7.08 2.02 -15.33
CA HIS A 89 5.75 2.12 -14.72
C HIS A 89 5.20 0.76 -14.31
N GLN A 90 4.44 0.75 -13.22
CA GLN A 90 3.81 -0.44 -12.66
C GLN A 90 2.31 -0.47 -12.96
N PHE A 91 1.78 -1.67 -13.17
CA PHE A 91 0.37 -1.89 -13.47
C PHE A 91 -0.19 -3.02 -12.62
N HIS A 92 -1.49 -3.01 -12.36
CA HIS A 92 -2.19 -4.17 -11.80
C HIS A 92 -2.16 -5.32 -12.81
N GLY A 93 -2.07 -6.55 -12.31
CA GLY A 93 -2.10 -7.75 -13.15
C GLY A 93 -3.40 -7.85 -13.95
N SER A 94 -4.54 -7.58 -13.31
CA SER A 94 -5.87 -7.57 -13.95
C SER A 94 -5.99 -6.51 -15.04
N CYS A 95 -5.53 -5.28 -14.78
CA CYS A 95 -5.53 -4.20 -15.76
C CYS A 95 -4.68 -4.52 -16.99
N LEU A 96 -3.47 -5.08 -16.81
CA LEU A 96 -2.65 -5.51 -17.95
C LEU A 96 -3.27 -6.66 -18.72
N GLN A 97 -3.88 -7.62 -18.02
CA GLN A 97 -4.54 -8.75 -18.68
C GLN A 97 -5.67 -8.27 -19.59
N GLN A 98 -6.53 -7.38 -19.08
CA GLN A 98 -7.60 -6.77 -19.89
C GLN A 98 -7.03 -5.98 -21.07
N TRP A 99 -5.95 -5.21 -20.84
CA TRP A 99 -5.29 -4.46 -21.91
C TRP A 99 -4.78 -5.39 -23.02
N PHE A 100 -4.07 -6.47 -22.67
CA PHE A 100 -3.55 -7.41 -23.67
C PHE A 100 -4.65 -8.09 -24.48
N GLN A 101 -5.83 -8.34 -23.89
CA GLN A 101 -6.98 -8.88 -24.62
C GLN A 101 -7.56 -7.89 -25.65
N SER A 102 -7.39 -6.58 -25.43
CA SER A 102 -7.84 -5.54 -26.36
C SER A 102 -6.83 -5.17 -27.46
N THR A 103 -5.67 -5.82 -27.50
CA THR A 103 -4.57 -5.47 -28.42
C THR A 103 -4.04 -6.70 -29.13
N ASP A 104 -3.62 -6.56 -30.39
CA ASP A 104 -3.07 -7.67 -31.19
C ASP A 104 -1.75 -8.24 -30.63
N ARG A 105 -1.04 -7.49 -29.78
CA ARG A 105 0.22 -7.90 -29.15
C ARG A 105 0.33 -7.38 -27.71
N PRO A 106 0.95 -8.12 -26.79
CA PRO A 106 1.08 -7.71 -25.39
C PRO A 106 2.03 -6.53 -25.26
N SER A 107 1.49 -5.31 -25.31
CA SER A 107 2.25 -4.06 -25.34
C SER A 107 1.98 -3.22 -24.10
N CYS A 108 2.98 -2.46 -23.66
CA CYS A 108 2.82 -1.53 -22.53
C CYS A 108 1.79 -0.44 -22.88
N PRO A 109 0.79 -0.18 -22.01
CA PRO A 109 -0.19 0.88 -22.23
C PRO A 109 0.41 2.28 -22.42
N LEU A 110 1.60 2.54 -21.85
CA LEU A 110 2.26 3.83 -21.90
C LEU A 110 3.28 3.95 -23.04
N CYS A 111 4.26 3.05 -23.10
CA CYS A 111 5.34 3.16 -24.09
C CYS A 111 5.14 2.33 -25.35
N ARG A 112 4.07 1.52 -25.44
CA ARG A 112 3.68 0.67 -26.59
C ARG A 112 4.71 -0.39 -27.03
N GLU A 113 5.83 -0.49 -26.32
CA GLU A 113 6.81 -1.57 -26.45
C GLU A 113 6.25 -2.90 -25.96
N LEU A 114 6.83 -4.01 -26.43
CA LEU A 114 6.47 -5.35 -25.99
C LEU A 114 6.64 -5.49 -24.47
N PHE A 115 5.61 -5.97 -23.78
CA PHE A 115 5.62 -6.08 -22.34
C PHE A 115 6.33 -7.36 -21.90
N VAL A 116 7.59 -7.22 -21.48
CA VAL A 116 8.39 -8.34 -20.94
C VAL A 116 8.54 -8.17 -19.43
N GLN A 117 8.09 -9.16 -18.66
CA GLN A 117 8.39 -9.28 -17.22
C GLN A 117 9.68 -10.10 -17.08
N LYS A 118 10.72 -9.51 -16.46
CA LYS A 118 11.88 -10.28 -15.98
C LYS A 118 11.62 -10.75 -14.56
#